data_AF-A0A449A895-F1
#
_entry.id   AF-A0A449A895-F1
#
_cell.length_a   1.000
_cell.length_b   1.000
_cell.length_c   1.000
_cell.angle_alpha   90.00
_cell.angle_beta   90.00
_cell.angle_gamma   90.00
#
_symmetry.space_group_name_H-M   'P 1'
#
loop_
_entity.id
_entity.type
_entity.pdbx_description
1 polymer ?
#
loop_
_entity_poly.entity_id
_entity_poly.type
_entity_poly.pdbx_seq_one_letter_code
_entity_poly.pdbx_strand_id
1 'polypeptide(L)'
;MNFKRDNITFTSSLFIISTTLFSIFSVVIFYDPTFMDIYEELPTVFALFKGFGFTMFFTTISNIFLGITMMLLVIKKDSKVIKRLFFNAACLMAITSFVFWSLIIFWSAAWYNYPVAFMNVILHFINPIIGLLILYLFRKEVKIKVLDLFIPIFWFVVYYFIAILIYVATYGIFKNDTGVVIYSFLNFRKPLFYSGDNSIVIFVLNFVILLGNIYIPLLLTIILIKSYKIKLFKKTT
;
A
#
# COMPACT_ATOMS: atom_id res chain seq x y z
N MET A 1 -28.24 -16.59 1.74
CA MET A 1 -28.01 -15.29 1.07
C MET A 1 -28.21 -14.18 2.10
N ASN A 2 -27.27 -13.23 2.26
CA ASN A 2 -27.44 -12.10 3.18
C ASN A 2 -27.38 -10.79 2.38
N PHE A 3 -28.53 -10.41 1.81
CA PHE A 3 -28.71 -9.25 0.95
C PHE A 3 -28.11 -7.96 1.54
N LYS A 4 -28.24 -7.77 2.86
CA LYS A 4 -27.68 -6.63 3.58
C LYS A 4 -26.15 -6.61 3.54
N ARG A 5 -25.49 -7.75 3.75
CA ARG A 5 -24.02 -7.87 3.71
C ARG A 5 -23.48 -7.59 2.31
N ASP A 6 -24.14 -8.14 1.30
CA ASP A 6 -23.70 -8.00 -0.09
C ASP A 6 -23.84 -6.55 -0.57
N ASN A 7 -24.93 -5.86 -0.21
CA ASN A 7 -25.11 -4.44 -0.51
C ASN A 7 -24.05 -3.56 0.18
N ILE A 8 -23.78 -3.80 1.47
CA ILE A 8 -22.72 -3.06 2.18
C ILE A 8 -21.37 -3.27 1.49
N THR A 9 -21.04 -4.51 1.12
CA THR A 9 -19.77 -4.82 0.45
C THR A 9 -19.66 -4.12 -0.91
N PHE A 10 -20.74 -4.13 -1.70
CA PHE A 10 -20.79 -3.48 -3.01
C PHE A 10 -20.66 -1.96 -2.89
N THR A 11 -21.44 -1.32 -2.02
CA THR A 11 -21.37 0.13 -1.81
C THR A 11 -20.01 0.56 -1.28
N SER A 12 -19.44 -0.19 -0.33
CA SER A 12 -18.08 0.06 0.16
C SER A 12 -17.03 -0.09 -0.94
N SER A 13 -17.18 -1.06 -1.84
CA SER A 13 -16.31 -1.23 -3.00
C SER A 13 -16.36 -0.01 -3.92
N LEU A 14 -17.56 0.47 -4.25
CA LEU A 14 -17.74 1.67 -5.07
C LEU A 14 -17.11 2.89 -4.39
N PHE A 15 -17.32 3.06 -3.08
CA PHE A 15 -16.71 4.15 -2.33
C PHE A 15 -15.18 4.14 -2.42
N ILE A 16 -14.54 2.98 -2.18
CA ILE A 16 -13.07 2.86 -2.25
C ILE A 16 -12.56 3.18 -3.65
N ILE A 17 -13.19 2.63 -4.70
CA ILE A 17 -12.78 2.88 -6.08
C ILE A 17 -12.94 4.35 -6.43
N SER A 18 -14.12 4.94 -6.14
CA SER A 18 -14.40 6.34 -6.47
C SER A 18 -13.49 7.31 -5.74
N THR A 19 -13.22 7.10 -4.45
CA THR A 19 -12.30 7.97 -3.69
C THR A 19 -10.86 7.84 -4.17
N THR A 20 -10.43 6.65 -4.56
CA THR A 20 -9.08 6.42 -5.10
C THR A 20 -8.92 7.02 -6.50
N LEU A 21 -9.90 6.82 -7.38
CA LEU A 21 -9.91 7.43 -8.72
C LEU A 21 -9.99 8.95 -8.63
N PHE A 22 -10.84 9.49 -7.75
CA PHE A 22 -10.90 10.93 -7.49
C PHE A 22 -9.51 11.45 -7.09
N SER A 23 -8.82 10.78 -6.16
CA SER A 23 -7.46 11.18 -5.76
C SER A 23 -6.47 11.18 -6.93
N ILE A 24 -6.48 10.12 -7.76
CA ILE A 24 -5.64 10.04 -8.96
C ILE A 24 -5.94 11.20 -9.91
N PHE A 25 -7.21 11.42 -10.26
CA PHE A 25 -7.60 12.48 -11.18
C PHE A 25 -7.30 13.86 -10.61
N SER A 26 -7.54 14.09 -9.32
CA SER A 26 -7.19 15.36 -8.67
C SER A 26 -5.69 15.63 -8.77
N VAL A 27 -4.83 14.64 -8.49
CA VAL A 27 -3.38 14.85 -8.60
C VAL A 27 -2.93 15.02 -10.05
N VAL A 28 -3.56 14.34 -11.02
CA VAL A 28 -3.25 14.52 -12.45
C VAL A 28 -3.66 15.92 -12.95
N ILE A 29 -4.86 16.39 -12.58
CA ILE A 29 -5.42 17.67 -13.03
C ILE A 29 -4.70 18.84 -12.36
N PHE A 30 -4.44 18.75 -11.05
CA PHE A 30 -3.81 19.80 -10.25
C PHE A 30 -2.32 19.54 -10.01
N TYR A 31 -1.68 18.78 -10.90
CA TYR A 31 -0.25 18.53 -10.83
C TYR A 31 0.54 19.84 -10.96
N ASP A 32 1.43 20.08 -10.00
CA ASP A 32 2.34 21.23 -10.01
C ASP A 32 3.78 20.75 -9.88
N PRO A 33 4.61 20.86 -10.95
CA PRO A 33 6.00 20.41 -10.91
C PRO A 33 6.84 21.14 -9.85
N THR A 34 6.49 22.37 -9.49
CA THR A 34 7.28 23.18 -8.53
C THR A 34 7.22 22.62 -7.11
N PHE A 35 6.13 21.95 -6.74
CA PHE A 35 5.94 21.36 -5.42
C PHE A 35 6.07 19.83 -5.41
N MET A 36 5.83 19.17 -6.54
CA MET A 36 5.73 17.71 -6.58
C MET A 36 6.99 17.01 -7.10
N ASP A 37 7.73 17.60 -8.04
CA ASP A 37 8.88 16.92 -8.66
C ASP A 37 10.04 16.74 -7.67
N ILE A 38 10.20 17.70 -6.76
CA ILE A 38 11.22 17.66 -5.72
C ILE A 38 10.56 17.83 -4.35
N TYR A 39 10.70 16.84 -3.48
CA TYR A 39 10.22 16.87 -2.10
C TYR A 39 11.37 16.58 -1.15
N GLU A 40 11.54 17.41 -0.12
CA GLU A 40 12.67 17.30 0.83
C GLU A 40 14.01 17.13 0.12
N GLU A 41 14.26 17.95 -0.91
CA GLU A 41 15.47 17.89 -1.73
C GLU A 41 15.66 16.62 -2.58
N LEU A 42 14.67 15.73 -2.63
CA LEU A 42 14.73 14.48 -3.40
C LEU A 42 13.84 14.54 -4.64
N PRO A 43 14.33 14.11 -5.81
CA PRO A 43 13.46 13.91 -6.95
C PRO A 43 12.47 12.79 -6.63
N THR A 44 11.19 13.04 -6.87
CA THR A 44 10.11 12.09 -6.55
C THR A 44 9.65 11.38 -7.82
N VAL A 45 8.77 10.37 -7.66
CA VAL A 45 8.10 9.72 -8.81
C VAL A 45 7.35 10.69 -9.72
N PHE A 46 6.98 11.86 -9.22
CA PHE A 46 6.35 12.91 -10.04
C PHE A 46 7.35 13.55 -11.02
N ALA A 47 8.64 13.64 -10.69
CA ALA A 47 9.65 14.11 -11.65
C ALA A 47 9.69 13.22 -12.91
N LEU A 48 9.52 11.92 -12.73
CA LEU A 48 9.55 10.92 -13.79
C LEU A 48 8.21 10.76 -14.51
N PHE A 49 7.11 10.64 -13.76
CA PHE A 49 5.79 10.29 -14.30
C PHE A 49 4.77 11.43 -14.27
N LYS A 50 5.18 12.64 -13.84
CA LYS A 50 4.28 13.80 -13.66
C LYS A 50 3.12 13.42 -12.75
N GLY A 51 1.93 14.01 -12.92
CA GLY A 51 0.76 13.69 -12.09
C GLY A 51 0.42 12.19 -12.01
N PHE A 52 0.78 11.39 -13.02
CA PHE A 52 0.60 9.93 -12.99
C PHE A 52 1.51 9.22 -11.99
N GLY A 53 2.55 9.88 -11.47
CA GLY A 53 3.39 9.39 -10.37
C GLY A 53 2.56 8.99 -9.15
N PHE A 54 1.37 9.57 -8.94
CA PHE A 54 0.47 9.16 -7.87
C PHE A 54 0.01 7.69 -7.96
N THR A 55 -0.01 7.12 -9.16
CA THR A 55 -0.37 5.71 -9.38
C THR A 55 0.73 4.75 -8.95
N MET A 56 1.97 5.24 -8.76
CA MET A 56 3.12 4.45 -8.32
C MET A 56 3.14 4.21 -6.81
N PHE A 57 2.33 4.93 -6.03
CA PHE A 57 2.22 4.69 -4.59
C PHE A 57 1.54 3.35 -4.31
N PHE A 58 2.12 2.59 -3.38
CA PHE A 58 1.56 1.33 -2.91
C PHE A 58 0.13 1.50 -2.36
N THR A 59 -0.15 2.61 -1.70
CA THR A 59 -1.50 2.98 -1.24
C THR A 59 -2.50 2.98 -2.40
N THR A 60 -2.18 3.63 -3.51
CA THR A 60 -3.08 3.75 -4.67
C THR A 60 -3.38 2.38 -5.26
N ILE A 61 -2.33 1.57 -5.48
CA ILE A 61 -2.44 0.22 -6.03
C ILE A 61 -3.26 -0.69 -5.11
N SER A 62 -2.95 -0.69 -3.81
CA SER A 62 -3.63 -1.53 -2.82
C SER A 62 -5.11 -1.16 -2.65
N ASN A 63 -5.46 0.13 -2.68
CA ASN A 63 -6.86 0.58 -2.64
C ASN A 63 -7.66 0.12 -3.86
N ILE A 64 -7.12 0.28 -5.08
CA ILE A 64 -7.78 -0.21 -6.30
C ILE A 64 -7.98 -1.72 -6.21
N PHE A 65 -6.96 -2.46 -5.78
CA PHE A 65 -7.03 -3.91 -5.65
C PHE A 65 -8.07 -4.34 -4.60
N LEU A 66 -8.17 -3.65 -3.46
CA LEU A 66 -9.21 -3.88 -2.46
C LEU A 66 -10.60 -3.66 -3.06
N GLY A 67 -10.83 -2.51 -3.69
CA GLY A 67 -12.11 -2.19 -4.33
C GLY A 67 -12.52 -3.26 -5.35
N ILE A 68 -11.64 -3.60 -6.29
CA ILE A 68 -11.92 -4.62 -7.32
C ILE A 68 -12.23 -5.98 -6.68
N THR A 69 -11.42 -6.43 -5.70
CA THR A 69 -11.65 -7.74 -5.07
C THR A 69 -12.94 -7.77 -4.24
N MET A 70 -13.35 -6.67 -3.61
CA MET A 70 -14.63 -6.55 -2.92
C MET A 70 -15.82 -6.59 -3.90
N MET A 71 -15.72 -5.91 -5.03
CA MET A 71 -16.72 -6.00 -6.11
C MET A 71 -16.88 -7.45 -6.58
N LEU A 72 -15.75 -8.10 -6.87
CA LEU A 72 -15.73 -9.50 -7.29
C LEU A 72 -16.27 -10.44 -6.21
N LEU A 73 -16.08 -10.12 -4.92
CA LEU A 73 -16.61 -10.90 -3.81
C LEU A 73 -18.14 -10.96 -3.83
N VAL A 74 -18.78 -9.87 -4.27
CA VAL A 74 -20.25 -9.81 -4.44
C VAL A 74 -20.70 -10.49 -5.73
N ILE A 75 -19.93 -10.38 -6.82
CA ILE A 75 -20.31 -10.98 -8.11
C ILE A 75 -20.08 -12.49 -8.13
N LYS A 76 -18.97 -12.98 -7.57
CA LYS A 76 -18.52 -14.38 -7.60
C LYS A 76 -18.44 -14.97 -6.19
N LYS A 77 -19.56 -14.95 -5.48
CA LYS A 77 -19.69 -15.25 -4.03
C LYS A 77 -19.19 -16.62 -3.61
N ASP A 78 -19.29 -17.64 -4.46
CA ASP A 78 -18.88 -19.01 -4.12
C ASP A 78 -17.42 -19.31 -4.48
N SER A 79 -16.76 -18.39 -5.18
CA SER A 79 -15.40 -18.59 -5.63
C SER A 79 -14.40 -18.53 -4.47
N LYS A 80 -13.81 -19.68 -4.16
CA LYS A 80 -12.67 -19.79 -3.23
C LYS A 80 -11.49 -18.94 -3.67
N VAL A 81 -11.30 -18.76 -4.98
CA VAL A 81 -10.22 -17.92 -5.53
C VAL A 81 -10.46 -16.46 -5.17
N ILE A 82 -11.67 -15.95 -5.38
CA ILE A 82 -12.01 -14.56 -5.05
C ILE A 82 -11.92 -14.30 -3.55
N LYS A 83 -12.40 -15.22 -2.70
CA LYS A 83 -12.26 -15.10 -1.24
C LYS A 83 -10.79 -15.02 -0.79
N ARG A 84 -9.90 -15.78 -1.43
CA ARG A 84 -8.45 -15.74 -1.18
C ARG A 84 -7.82 -14.45 -1.70
N LEU A 85 -8.21 -13.97 -2.88
CA LEU A 85 -7.72 -12.69 -3.41
C LEU A 85 -8.14 -11.53 -2.51
N PHE A 86 -9.40 -11.50 -2.08
CA PHE A 86 -9.90 -10.50 -1.14
C PHE A 86 -9.16 -10.54 0.21
N PHE A 87 -8.89 -11.72 0.75
CA PHE A 87 -8.05 -11.85 1.94
C PHE A 87 -6.66 -11.20 1.75
N ASN A 88 -6.01 -11.46 0.62
CA ASN A 88 -4.72 -10.85 0.31
C ASN A 88 -4.83 -9.33 0.17
N ALA A 89 -5.88 -8.82 -0.48
CA ALA A 89 -6.12 -7.38 -0.57
C ALA A 89 -6.27 -6.75 0.82
N ALA A 90 -7.04 -7.36 1.72
CA ALA A 90 -7.17 -6.89 3.10
C ALA A 90 -5.85 -6.91 3.88
N CYS A 91 -4.98 -7.90 3.64
CA CYS A 91 -3.63 -7.92 4.22
C CYS A 91 -2.75 -6.77 3.70
N LEU A 92 -2.78 -6.50 2.39
CA LEU A 92 -2.08 -5.36 1.80
C LEU A 92 -2.59 -4.03 2.38
N MET A 93 -3.89 -3.92 2.63
CA MET A 93 -4.47 -2.72 3.25
C MET A 93 -4.06 -2.53 4.71
N ALA A 94 -3.93 -3.61 5.48
CA ALA A 94 -3.34 -3.53 6.82
C ALA A 94 -1.90 -3.02 6.78
N ILE A 95 -1.10 -3.48 5.81
CA ILE A 95 0.28 -3.00 5.59
C ILE A 95 0.28 -1.52 5.20
N THR A 96 -0.55 -1.12 4.24
CA THR A 96 -0.70 0.29 3.81
C THR A 96 -0.99 1.20 4.98
N SER A 97 -1.97 0.83 5.83
CA SER A 97 -2.31 1.61 7.01
C SER A 97 -1.16 1.65 8.01
N PHE A 98 -0.58 0.49 8.35
CA PHE A 98 0.52 0.42 9.30
C PHE A 98 1.72 1.27 8.87
N VAL A 99 2.19 1.14 7.63
CA VAL A 99 3.34 1.90 7.11
C VAL A 99 3.05 3.39 7.09
N PHE A 100 1.85 3.80 6.66
CA PHE A 100 1.51 5.21 6.65
C PHE A 100 1.53 5.82 8.06
N TRP A 101 0.83 5.19 9.01
CA TRP A 101 0.69 5.71 10.37
C TRP A 101 1.94 5.54 11.24
N SER A 102 2.88 4.67 10.85
CA SER A 102 4.16 4.50 11.56
C SER A 102 5.32 5.31 10.97
N LEU A 103 5.34 5.52 9.65
CA LEU A 103 6.51 6.09 8.97
C LEU A 103 6.21 7.35 8.15
N ILE A 104 5.02 7.50 7.57
CA ILE A 104 4.76 8.59 6.59
C ILE A 104 4.12 9.80 7.27
N ILE A 105 3.18 9.56 8.19
CA ILE A 105 2.36 10.62 8.80
C ILE A 105 3.17 11.77 9.42
N PHE A 106 4.26 11.44 10.11
CA PHE A 106 5.06 12.40 10.88
C PHE A 106 5.83 13.40 10.00
N TRP A 107 5.96 13.09 8.71
CA TRP A 107 6.75 13.87 7.76
C TRP A 107 5.87 14.41 6.63
N SER A 108 4.55 14.38 6.78
CA SER A 108 3.64 14.77 5.69
C SER A 108 3.28 16.25 5.78
N ALA A 109 3.70 17.04 4.79
CA ALA A 109 3.22 18.41 4.61
C ALA A 109 1.69 18.50 4.36
N ALA A 110 1.02 17.36 4.13
CA ALA A 110 -0.42 17.29 3.93
C ALA A 110 -1.23 17.89 5.09
N TRP A 111 -0.70 17.89 6.31
CA TRP A 111 -1.41 18.42 7.49
C TRP A 111 -1.67 19.93 7.42
N TYR A 112 -0.94 20.66 6.58
CA TYR A 112 -1.15 22.10 6.37
C TYR A 112 -2.21 22.40 5.31
N ASN A 113 -2.73 21.38 4.62
CA ASN A 113 -3.78 21.51 3.60
C ASN A 113 -4.95 20.57 3.93
N TYR A 114 -6.04 21.13 4.47
CA TYR A 114 -7.19 20.36 4.95
C TYR A 114 -7.75 19.37 3.90
N PRO A 115 -8.02 19.76 2.64
CA PRO A 115 -8.41 18.80 1.60
C PRO A 115 -7.44 17.62 1.43
N VAL A 116 -6.13 17.88 1.38
CA VAL A 116 -5.12 16.82 1.21
C VAL A 116 -5.04 15.93 2.45
N ALA A 117 -5.08 16.50 3.65
CA ALA A 117 -5.12 15.76 4.91
C ALA A 117 -6.34 14.83 4.97
N PHE A 118 -7.52 15.34 4.61
CA PHE A 118 -8.76 14.57 4.59
C PHE A 118 -8.69 13.39 3.63
N MET A 119 -8.18 13.60 2.40
CA MET A 119 -7.98 12.52 1.44
C MET A 119 -6.95 11.49 1.94
N ASN A 120 -5.89 11.91 2.61
CA ASN A 120 -4.94 10.99 3.24
C ASN A 120 -5.58 10.13 4.32
N VAL A 121 -6.46 10.69 5.15
CA VAL A 121 -7.25 9.91 6.12
C VAL A 121 -8.15 8.90 5.41
N ILE A 122 -8.81 9.28 4.30
CA ILE A 122 -9.62 8.33 3.53
C ILE A 122 -8.78 7.16 3.03
N LEU A 123 -7.68 7.44 2.32
CA LEU A 123 -6.88 6.42 1.63
C LEU A 123 -6.07 5.51 2.56
N HIS A 124 -5.64 6.03 3.71
CA HIS A 124 -4.71 5.34 4.62
C HIS A 124 -5.36 4.89 5.94
N PHE A 125 -6.62 5.23 6.19
CA PHE A 125 -7.35 4.81 7.39
C PHE A 125 -8.74 4.30 7.07
N ILE A 126 -9.60 5.12 6.46
CA ILE A 126 -11.01 4.73 6.22
C ILE A 126 -11.10 3.53 5.27
N ASN A 127 -10.43 3.57 4.12
CA ASN A 127 -10.44 2.47 3.17
C ASN A 127 -9.84 1.17 3.75
N PRO A 128 -8.67 1.19 4.43
CA PRO A 128 -8.19 0.01 5.15
C PRO A 128 -9.18 -0.55 6.16
N ILE A 129 -9.80 0.30 6.99
CA ILE A 129 -10.77 -0.14 8.00
C ILE A 129 -11.98 -0.79 7.34
N ILE A 130 -12.50 -0.21 6.27
CA ILE A 130 -13.59 -0.80 5.49
C ILE A 130 -13.18 -2.20 5.03
N GLY A 131 -12.01 -2.36 4.41
CA GLY A 131 -11.51 -3.66 3.96
C GLY A 131 -11.43 -4.69 5.08
N LEU A 132 -10.91 -4.29 6.25
CA LEU A 132 -10.80 -5.14 7.43
C LEU A 132 -12.16 -5.53 8.03
N LEU A 133 -13.12 -4.59 8.09
CA LEU A 133 -14.48 -4.86 8.54
C LEU A 133 -15.20 -5.83 7.60
N ILE A 134 -15.07 -5.65 6.28
CA ILE A 134 -15.64 -6.59 5.31
C ILE A 134 -14.96 -7.95 5.42
N LEU A 135 -13.65 -8.01 5.63
CA LEU A 135 -12.96 -9.28 5.90
C LEU A 135 -13.52 -9.96 7.14
N TYR A 136 -13.78 -9.21 8.22
CA TYR A 136 -14.44 -9.74 9.40
C TYR A 136 -15.84 -10.32 9.09
N LEU A 137 -16.64 -9.67 8.23
CA LEU A 137 -17.96 -10.18 7.81
C LEU A 137 -17.88 -11.49 7.02
N PHE A 138 -16.80 -11.71 6.25
CA PHE A 138 -16.58 -12.92 5.45
C PHE A 138 -15.64 -13.95 6.10
N ARG A 139 -15.10 -13.68 7.30
CA ARG A 139 -14.05 -14.48 7.95
C ARG A 139 -14.32 -15.98 8.05
N LYS A 140 -15.59 -16.37 8.21
CA LYS A 140 -16.01 -17.79 8.33
C LYS A 140 -16.00 -18.53 6.99
N GLU A 141 -16.09 -17.80 5.88
CA GLU A 141 -16.12 -18.33 4.52
C GLU A 141 -14.74 -18.31 3.86
N VAL A 142 -13.86 -17.42 4.31
CA VAL A 142 -12.48 -17.34 3.87
C VAL A 142 -11.70 -18.54 4.42
N LYS A 143 -11.18 -19.35 3.51
CA LYS A 143 -10.23 -20.43 3.80
C LYS A 143 -8.98 -20.19 2.97
N ILE A 144 -7.83 -20.19 3.61
CA ILE A 144 -6.56 -19.85 2.97
C ILE A 144 -5.58 -21.03 3.04
N LYS A 145 -4.74 -21.13 2.03
CA LYS A 145 -3.60 -22.05 1.96
C LYS A 145 -2.44 -21.46 2.73
N VAL A 146 -1.52 -22.31 3.19
CA VAL A 146 -0.25 -21.85 3.78
C VAL A 146 0.52 -20.92 2.81
N LEU A 147 0.46 -21.21 1.51
CA LEU A 147 1.07 -20.36 0.48
C LEU A 147 0.48 -18.94 0.43
N ASP A 148 -0.76 -18.73 0.87
CA ASP A 148 -1.37 -17.40 0.90
C ASP A 148 -0.70 -16.48 1.94
N LEU A 149 0.04 -17.02 2.91
CA LEU A 149 0.84 -16.22 3.84
C LEU A 149 1.96 -15.44 3.15
N PHE A 150 2.46 -15.98 2.04
CA PHE A 150 3.61 -15.42 1.32
C PHE A 150 3.22 -14.47 0.20
N ILE A 151 1.93 -14.39 -0.17
CA ILE A 151 1.47 -13.52 -1.24
C ILE A 151 1.62 -12.03 -0.87
N PRO A 152 1.22 -11.56 0.33
CA PRO A 152 1.44 -10.16 0.72
C PRO A 152 2.93 -9.81 0.80
N ILE A 153 3.76 -10.74 1.28
CA ILE A 153 5.23 -10.61 1.31
C ILE A 153 5.76 -10.43 -0.10
N PHE A 154 5.38 -11.32 -1.02
CA PHE A 154 5.81 -11.28 -2.42
C PHE A 154 5.51 -9.92 -3.06
N TRP A 155 4.28 -9.42 -2.94
CA TRP A 155 3.91 -8.14 -3.53
C TRP A 155 4.65 -6.95 -2.91
N PHE A 156 4.86 -6.96 -1.59
CA PHE A 156 5.57 -5.88 -0.91
C PHE A 156 7.07 -5.87 -1.27
N VAL A 157 7.69 -7.06 -1.37
CA VAL A 157 9.08 -7.22 -1.83
C VAL A 157 9.23 -6.83 -3.31
N VAL A 158 8.32 -7.26 -4.19
CA VAL A 158 8.31 -6.86 -5.60
C VAL A 158 8.21 -5.34 -5.72
N TYR A 159 7.34 -4.71 -4.93
CA TYR A 159 7.21 -3.25 -4.90
C TYR A 159 8.52 -2.57 -4.47
N TYR A 160 9.20 -3.09 -3.44
CA TYR A 160 10.50 -2.60 -3.01
C TYR A 160 11.56 -2.71 -4.13
N PHE A 161 11.60 -3.82 -4.87
CA PHE A 161 12.50 -3.95 -6.01
C PHE A 161 12.17 -2.98 -7.15
N ILE A 162 10.89 -2.71 -7.42
CA ILE A 162 10.49 -1.66 -8.37
C ILE A 162 11.04 -0.29 -7.91
N ALA A 163 10.97 0.02 -6.62
CA ALA A 163 11.55 1.26 -6.09
C ALA A 163 13.07 1.33 -6.26
N ILE A 164 13.80 0.21 -6.04
CA ILE A 164 15.25 0.13 -6.33
C ILE A 164 15.51 0.39 -7.81
N LEU A 165 14.78 -0.28 -8.70
CA LEU A 165 14.99 -0.16 -10.14
C LEU A 165 14.76 1.28 -10.62
N ILE A 166 13.70 1.94 -10.14
CA ILE A 166 13.43 3.35 -10.45
C ILE A 166 14.57 4.23 -9.95
N TYR A 167 15.01 4.04 -8.71
CA TYR A 167 16.09 4.85 -8.12
C TYR A 167 17.39 4.70 -8.89
N VAL A 168 17.83 3.46 -9.18
CA VAL A 168 19.07 3.19 -9.91
C VAL A 168 19.00 3.69 -11.34
N ALA A 169 17.87 3.45 -12.04
CA ALA A 169 17.70 3.89 -13.44
C ALA A 169 17.67 5.41 -13.61
N THR A 170 17.40 6.16 -12.53
CA THR A 170 17.31 7.63 -12.57
C THR A 170 18.43 8.33 -11.79
N TYR A 171 19.43 7.57 -11.33
CA TYR A 171 20.51 8.10 -10.50
C TYR A 171 21.31 9.17 -11.25
N GLY A 172 21.40 10.37 -10.67
CA GLY A 172 22.11 11.50 -11.26
C GLY A 172 21.37 12.21 -12.41
N ILE A 173 20.18 11.75 -12.81
CA ILE A 173 19.43 12.34 -13.94
C ILE A 173 18.72 13.64 -13.52
N PHE A 174 17.99 13.61 -12.39
CA PHE A 174 17.17 14.74 -11.95
C PHE A 174 17.86 15.60 -10.89
N LYS A 175 18.78 14.99 -10.12
CA LYS A 175 19.63 15.67 -9.14
C LYS A 175 20.91 14.86 -9.01
N ASN A 176 22.05 15.54 -8.90
CA ASN A 176 23.32 14.88 -8.64
C ASN A 176 23.19 14.01 -7.39
N ASP A 177 23.93 12.90 -7.36
CA ASP A 177 24.15 12.14 -6.13
C ASP A 177 22.91 11.42 -5.55
N THR A 178 21.79 11.36 -6.28
CA THR A 178 20.59 10.61 -5.89
C THR A 178 19.76 10.18 -7.11
N GLY A 179 18.86 9.22 -6.90
CA GLY A 179 17.82 8.83 -7.86
C GLY A 179 16.42 9.24 -7.39
N VAL A 180 15.44 9.01 -8.26
CA VAL A 180 14.01 9.20 -7.99
C VAL A 180 13.55 8.25 -6.89
N VAL A 181 12.84 8.78 -5.90
CA VAL A 181 12.23 8.01 -4.81
C VAL A 181 10.71 8.00 -4.91
N ILE A 182 10.09 6.86 -4.57
CA ILE A 182 8.62 6.79 -4.42
C ILE A 182 8.21 7.32 -3.04
N TYR A 183 8.96 6.94 -2.00
CA TYR A 183 8.76 7.41 -0.63
C TYR A 183 10.11 7.92 -0.09
N SER A 184 10.13 9.04 0.64
CA SER A 184 11.36 9.59 1.22
C SER A 184 12.13 8.58 2.09
N PHE A 185 11.42 7.74 2.87
CA PHE A 185 12.05 6.71 3.70
C PHE A 185 12.73 5.58 2.91
N LEU A 186 12.41 5.44 1.60
CA LEU A 186 13.05 4.51 0.66
C LEU A 186 14.18 5.17 -0.14
N ASN A 187 14.76 6.27 0.34
CA ASN A 187 16.00 6.78 -0.23
C ASN A 187 17.16 5.88 0.16
N PHE A 188 17.80 5.22 -0.82
CA PHE A 188 18.89 4.27 -0.54
C PHE A 188 20.19 4.94 -0.02
N ARG A 189 20.37 6.25 -0.26
CA ARG A 189 21.48 7.05 0.30
C ARG A 189 21.16 7.62 1.67
N LYS A 190 19.88 7.91 1.93
CA LYS A 190 19.36 8.49 3.19
C LYS A 190 18.17 7.66 3.73
N PRO A 191 18.39 6.36 4.06
CA PRO A 191 17.32 5.42 4.38
C PRO A 191 16.63 5.79 5.69
N LEU A 192 15.32 5.56 5.78
CA LEU A 192 14.53 5.86 6.99
C LEU A 192 14.75 7.29 7.52
N PHE A 193 14.89 8.27 6.61
CA PHE A 193 15.13 9.69 6.92
C PHE A 193 16.48 9.98 7.59
N TYR A 194 17.44 9.05 7.54
CA TYR A 194 18.78 9.27 8.07
C TYR A 194 19.51 10.37 7.31
N SER A 195 19.98 11.38 8.04
CA SER A 195 20.62 12.58 7.47
C SER A 195 22.16 12.53 7.45
N GLY A 196 22.78 11.52 8.07
CA GLY A 196 24.24 11.39 8.13
C GLY A 196 24.84 10.62 6.94
N ASP A 197 26.17 10.64 6.85
CA ASP A 197 26.93 10.02 5.75
C ASP A 197 27.69 8.74 6.16
N ASN A 198 27.41 8.18 7.35
CA ASN A 198 28.08 6.97 7.81
C ASN A 198 27.63 5.75 6.98
N SER A 199 28.54 5.21 6.17
CA SER A 199 28.26 4.10 5.25
C SER A 199 27.78 2.82 5.95
N ILE A 200 28.27 2.53 7.16
CA ILE A 200 27.84 1.37 7.95
C ILE A 200 26.39 1.57 8.39
N VAL A 201 26.04 2.76 8.88
CA VAL A 201 24.66 3.08 9.29
C VAL A 201 23.71 2.99 8.10
N ILE A 202 24.09 3.58 6.96
CA ILE A 202 23.30 3.53 5.72
C ILE A 202 23.07 2.08 5.28
N PHE A 203 24.11 1.25 5.29
CA PHE A 203 24.00 -0.16 4.94
C PHE A 203 23.05 -0.91 5.88
N VAL A 204 23.21 -0.74 7.19
CA VAL A 204 22.35 -1.38 8.20
C VAL A 204 20.90 -0.95 8.05
N LEU A 205 20.63 0.34 7.86
CA LEU A 205 19.25 0.85 7.71
C LEU A 205 18.58 0.33 6.44
N ASN A 206 19.30 0.25 5.32
CA ASN A 206 18.78 -0.40 4.10
C ASN A 206 18.49 -1.89 4.33
N PHE A 207 19.35 -2.59 5.07
CA PHE A 207 19.10 -3.99 5.44
C PHE A 207 17.87 -4.13 6.35
N VAL A 208 17.67 -3.21 7.29
CA VAL A 208 16.45 -3.14 8.13
C VAL A 208 15.20 -2.92 7.26
N ILE A 209 15.25 -2.04 6.26
CA ILE A 209 14.15 -1.86 5.30
C ILE A 209 13.86 -3.19 4.58
N LEU A 210 14.88 -3.88 4.07
CA LEU A 210 14.70 -5.17 3.38
C LEU A 210 14.05 -6.21 4.29
N LEU A 211 14.51 -6.35 5.53
CA LEU A 211 13.89 -7.24 6.51
C LEU A 211 12.46 -6.82 6.85
N GLY A 212 12.22 -5.51 7.00
CA GLY A 212 10.88 -4.94 7.22
C GLY A 212 9.90 -5.30 6.10
N ASN A 213 10.37 -5.32 4.85
CA ASN A 213 9.55 -5.74 3.70
C ASN A 213 9.11 -7.21 3.75
N ILE A 214 9.76 -8.05 4.56
CA ILE A 214 9.40 -9.46 4.74
C ILE A 214 8.58 -9.63 6.02
N TYR A 215 9.08 -9.11 7.14
CA TYR A 215 8.49 -9.37 8.45
C TYR A 215 7.20 -8.58 8.70
N ILE A 216 7.09 -7.33 8.24
CA ILE A 216 5.86 -6.54 8.46
C ILE A 216 4.66 -7.21 7.76
N PRO A 217 4.71 -7.55 6.46
CA PRO A 217 3.60 -8.26 5.81
C PRO A 217 3.28 -9.60 6.45
N LEU A 218 4.29 -10.38 6.84
CA LEU A 218 4.11 -11.67 7.49
C LEU A 218 3.39 -11.52 8.82
N LEU A 219 3.87 -10.64 9.70
CA LEU A 219 3.31 -10.41 11.03
C LEU A 219 1.87 -9.92 10.96
N LEU A 220 1.58 -8.92 10.12
CA LEU A 220 0.23 -8.39 9.95
C LEU A 220 -0.73 -9.45 9.39
N THR A 221 -0.28 -10.26 8.44
CA THR A 221 -1.08 -11.39 7.91
C THR A 221 -1.40 -12.41 9.01
N ILE A 222 -0.41 -12.79 9.82
CA ILE A 222 -0.60 -13.72 10.95
C ILE A 222 -1.57 -13.12 11.98
N ILE A 223 -1.44 -11.83 12.31
CA ILE A 223 -2.32 -11.13 13.24
C ILE A 223 -3.76 -11.19 12.75
N LEU A 224 -4.02 -10.90 11.47
CA LEU A 224 -5.36 -10.98 10.88
C LEU A 224 -5.95 -12.39 10.91
N ILE A 225 -5.14 -13.40 10.60
CA ILE A 225 -5.59 -14.81 10.64
C ILE A 225 -6.01 -15.19 12.06
N LYS A 226 -5.18 -14.85 13.05
CA LYS A 226 -5.45 -15.16 14.47
C LYS A 226 -6.65 -14.37 15.00
N SER A 227 -6.69 -13.06 14.78
CA SER A 227 -7.76 -12.19 15.30
C SER A 227 -9.12 -12.54 14.71
N TYR A 228 -9.17 -12.85 13.42
CA TYR A 228 -10.43 -13.18 12.74
C TYR A 228 -10.73 -14.68 12.70
N LYS A 229 -9.86 -15.52 13.29
CA LYS A 229 -9.98 -16.98 13.35
C LYS A 229 -10.19 -17.60 11.97
N ILE A 230 -9.43 -17.12 10.97
CA ILE A 230 -9.50 -17.58 9.58
C ILE A 230 -8.90 -18.99 9.49
N LYS A 231 -9.57 -19.89 8.77
CA LYS A 231 -9.14 -21.30 8.66
C LYS A 231 -8.00 -21.43 7.66
N LEU A 232 -6.87 -21.94 8.13
CA LEU A 232 -5.76 -22.44 7.31
C LEU A 232 -6.05 -23.88 6.90
N PHE A 233 -5.84 -24.23 5.63
CA PHE A 233 -5.80 -25.63 5.20
C PHE A 233 -4.48 -25.93 4.50
N LYS A 234 -3.84 -27.01 4.95
CA LYS A 234 -2.72 -27.62 4.23
C LYS A 234 -3.37 -28.43 3.10
N LYS A 235 -2.93 -28.24 1.85
CA LYS A 235 -3.32 -29.15 0.77
C LYS A 235 -2.77 -30.51 1.19
N THR A 236 -3.63 -31.42 1.65
CA THR A 236 -3.30 -32.84 1.69
C THR A 236 -3.10 -33.23 0.23
N THR A 237 -1.83 -33.43 -0.13
CA THR A 237 -1.45 -34.19 -1.32
C THR A 237 -2.08 -35.57 -1.23
#